data_AF-A0A843STB9-F1
#
_entry.id   AF-A0A843STB9-F1
#
_cell.length_a   1.000
_cell.length_b   1.000
_cell.length_c   1.000
_cell.angle_alpha   90.00
_cell.angle_beta   90.00
_cell.angle_gamma   90.00
#
_symmetry.space_group_name_H-M   'P 1'
#
loop_
_entity.id
_entity.type
_entity.pdbx_description
1 polymer ?
#
loop_
_entity_poly.entity_id
_entity_poly.type
_entity_poly.pdbx_seq_one_letter_code
_entity_poly.pdbx_strand_id
1 'polypeptide(L)'
;RVPVLPGPVERTLSDRPVYLRNLGTNLSAQATPTAVEVILRGSRQGLSRVDRDAVTANVDLAGLGAGDYVLGVKVDASPDVGVARINPAAVRVRISALNSK
;
A
#
# COMPACT_ATOMS: atom_id res chain seq x y z
N ARG A 1 19.13 -24.88 29.07
CA ARG A 1 17.83 -24.61 28.40
C ARG A 1 18.16 -23.92 27.09
N VAL A 2 17.75 -24.45 25.95
CA VAL A 2 17.98 -23.79 24.64
C VAL A 2 16.89 -22.73 24.47
N PRO A 3 17.22 -21.44 24.29
CA PRO A 3 16.21 -20.44 23.98
C PRO A 3 15.68 -20.72 22.57
N VAL A 4 14.42 -21.16 22.49
CA VAL A 4 13.73 -21.25 21.21
C VAL A 4 13.37 -19.83 20.82
N LEU A 5 14.06 -19.26 19.83
CA LEU A 5 13.64 -17.99 19.25
C LEU A 5 12.33 -18.26 18.50
N PRO A 6 11.22 -17.59 18.84
CA PRO A 6 10.00 -17.71 18.07
C PRO A 6 10.26 -17.33 16.62
N GLY A 7 9.82 -18.16 15.68
CA GLY A 7 9.91 -17.85 14.26
C GLY A 7 9.19 -16.53 13.91
N PRO A 8 9.52 -15.91 12.77
CA PRO A 8 8.83 -14.72 12.32
C PRO A 8 7.33 -14.99 12.19
N VAL A 9 6.54 -14.09 12.76
CA VAL A 9 5.07 -14.12 12.73
C VAL A 9 4.55 -13.22 11.62
N GLU A 10 3.33 -13.47 11.18
CA GLU A 10 2.64 -12.65 10.20
C GLU A 10 1.49 -11.87 10.86
N ARG A 11 1.25 -10.64 10.39
CA ARG A 11 0.12 -9.80 10.78
C ARG A 11 -0.53 -9.21 9.54
N THR A 12 -1.82 -9.48 9.40
CA THR A 12 -2.63 -8.95 8.30
C THR A 12 -3.22 -7.59 8.68
N LEU A 13 -3.05 -6.62 7.79
CA LEU A 13 -3.67 -5.30 7.85
C LEU A 13 -4.61 -5.16 6.65
N SER A 14 -5.89 -5.39 6.90
CA SER A 14 -6.94 -5.21 5.90
C SER A 14 -7.35 -3.73 5.79
N ASP A 15 -8.05 -3.39 4.71
CA ASP A 15 -8.62 -2.05 4.45
C ASP A 15 -7.59 -0.91 4.49
N ARG A 16 -6.40 -1.13 3.90
CA ARG A 16 -5.42 -0.06 3.77
C ARG A 16 -5.76 0.82 2.56
N PRO A 17 -6.08 2.12 2.76
CA PRO A 17 -6.40 3.00 1.67
C PRO A 17 -5.18 3.16 0.76
N VAL A 18 -5.42 3.16 -0.55
CA VAL A 18 -4.38 3.35 -1.57
C VAL A 18 -4.30 4.84 -1.89
N TYR A 19 -3.18 5.46 -1.53
CA TYR A 19 -2.91 6.86 -1.83
C TYR A 19 -2.37 7.03 -3.24
N LEU A 20 -3.04 7.84 -4.04
CA LEU A 20 -2.60 8.22 -5.38
C LEU A 20 -1.64 9.40 -5.28
N ARG A 21 -0.39 9.23 -5.73
CA ARG A 21 0.69 10.22 -5.64
C ARG A 21 1.07 10.74 -7.02
N ASN A 22 1.65 11.95 -7.07
CA ASN A 22 2.19 12.57 -8.27
C ASN A 22 1.19 12.70 -9.44
N LEU A 23 -0.10 12.89 -9.13
CA LEU A 23 -1.11 13.18 -10.15
C LEU A 23 -0.84 14.55 -10.78
N GLY A 24 -0.89 14.62 -12.11
CA GLY A 24 -0.74 15.86 -12.85
C GLY A 24 -1.80 16.90 -12.49
N THR A 25 -1.51 18.18 -12.74
CA THR A 25 -2.48 19.27 -12.55
C THR A 25 -3.64 19.11 -13.52
N ASN A 26 -4.84 19.53 -13.11
CA ASN A 26 -6.08 19.40 -13.89
C ASN A 26 -6.45 17.95 -14.26
N LEU A 27 -5.98 16.97 -13.49
CA LEU A 27 -6.37 15.56 -13.61
C LEU A 27 -7.05 15.07 -12.33
N SER A 28 -7.90 14.08 -12.47
CA SER A 28 -8.58 13.36 -11.41
C SER A 28 -8.33 11.87 -11.58
N ALA A 29 -7.98 11.17 -10.50
CA ALA A 29 -7.66 9.75 -10.53
C ALA A 29 -8.49 8.98 -9.51
N GLN A 30 -8.92 7.78 -9.88
CA GLN A 30 -9.67 6.87 -9.03
C GLN A 30 -9.07 5.47 -9.10
N ALA A 31 -8.73 4.91 -7.94
CA ALA A 31 -8.27 3.53 -7.82
C ALA A 31 -9.44 2.57 -7.63
N THR A 32 -9.36 1.38 -8.19
CA THR A 32 -10.27 0.27 -7.93
C THR A 32 -9.47 -1.03 -7.83
N PRO A 33 -9.49 -1.70 -6.66
CA PRO A 33 -10.09 -1.25 -5.39
C PRO A 33 -9.38 -0.02 -4.78
N THR A 34 -10.09 0.73 -3.93
CA THR A 34 -9.54 1.90 -3.19
C THR A 34 -8.77 1.50 -1.94
N ALA A 35 -8.87 0.23 -1.53
CA ALA A 35 -8.14 -0.32 -0.41
C ALA A 35 -7.52 -1.67 -0.75
N VAL A 36 -6.45 -2.02 -0.05
CA VAL A 36 -5.73 -3.29 -0.17
C VAL A 36 -5.51 -3.92 1.19
N GLU A 37 -5.23 -5.21 1.16
CA GLU A 37 -4.72 -5.96 2.29
C GLU A 37 -3.20 -6.03 2.22
N VAL A 38 -2.54 -5.76 3.35
CA VAL A 38 -1.09 -5.86 3.50
C VAL A 38 -0.77 -6.86 4.58
N ILE A 39 -0.01 -7.89 4.24
CA ILE A 39 0.49 -8.89 5.19
C ILE A 39 1.92 -8.51 5.52
N LEU A 40 2.16 -8.22 6.79
CA LEU A 40 3.47 -7.93 7.35
C LEU A 40 4.07 -9.19 7.96
N ARG A 41 5.40 -9.31 7.93
CA ARG A 41 6.15 -10.38 8.59
C ARG A 41 7.29 -9.80 9.40
N GLY A 42 7.47 -10.28 10.62
CA GLY A 42 8.52 -9.80 11.50
C GLY A 42 8.54 -10.53 12.85
N SER A 43 9.35 -10.03 13.78
CA SER A 43 9.29 -10.50 15.17
C SER A 43 7.98 -10.07 15.83
N ARG A 44 7.51 -10.82 16.82
CA ARG A 44 6.30 -10.46 17.57
C ARG A 44 6.42 -9.06 18.21
N GLN A 45 7.61 -8.71 18.69
CA GLN A 45 7.87 -7.38 19.25
C GLN A 45 7.84 -6.28 18.17
N GLY A 46 8.46 -6.50 17.00
CA GLY A 46 8.44 -5.55 15.89
C GLY A 46 7.00 -5.28 15.41
N LEU A 47 6.24 -6.33 15.13
CA LEU A 47 4.84 -6.19 14.69
C LEU A 47 3.92 -5.55 15.74
N SER A 48 4.23 -5.69 17.04
CA SER A 48 3.47 -5.05 18.12
C SER A 48 3.75 -3.56 18.26
N ARG A 49 4.93 -3.10 17.83
CA ARG A 49 5.31 -1.68 17.81
C ARG A 49 4.86 -0.95 16.55
N VAL A 50 4.54 -1.69 15.50
CA VAL A 50 3.98 -1.11 14.27
C VAL A 50 2.53 -0.73 14.51
N ASP A 51 2.31 0.58 14.62
CA ASP A 51 1.00 1.18 14.52
C ASP A 51 0.43 0.95 13.11
N ARG A 52 -0.89 0.77 13.02
CA ARG A 52 -1.56 0.54 11.73
C ARG A 52 -1.35 1.71 10.76
N ASP A 53 -1.13 2.90 11.29
CA ASP A 53 -0.89 4.12 10.53
C ASP A 53 0.54 4.23 9.99
N ALA A 54 1.47 3.42 10.50
CA ALA A 54 2.83 3.33 10.00
C ALA A 54 2.95 2.51 8.70
N VAL A 55 1.83 1.98 8.18
CA VAL A 55 1.78 1.25 6.92
C VAL A 55 0.90 1.99 5.93
N THR A 56 1.55 2.55 4.91
CA THR A 56 0.90 3.36 3.89
C THR A 56 1.03 2.70 2.52
N ALA A 57 -0.10 2.37 1.91
CA ALA A 57 -0.15 1.88 0.54
C ALA A 57 -0.28 3.06 -0.42
N ASN A 58 0.54 3.11 -1.47
CA ASN A 58 0.51 4.19 -2.45
C ASN A 58 0.79 3.70 -3.87
N VAL A 59 0.36 4.50 -4.83
CA VAL A 59 0.56 4.28 -6.27
C VAL A 59 1.07 5.58 -6.88
N ASP A 60 2.10 5.46 -7.72
CA ASP A 60 2.71 6.58 -8.41
C ASP A 60 2.04 6.83 -9.76
N LEU A 61 1.52 8.04 -9.97
CA LEU A 61 0.88 8.49 -11.20
C LEU A 61 1.72 9.50 -11.98
N ALA A 62 3.00 9.66 -11.62
CA ALA A 62 3.91 10.60 -12.26
C ALA A 62 3.96 10.38 -13.78
N GLY A 63 3.73 11.45 -14.55
CA GLY A 63 3.82 11.43 -16.01
C GLY A 63 2.66 10.71 -16.71
N LEU A 64 1.63 10.24 -15.99
CA LEU A 64 0.47 9.59 -16.60
C LEU A 64 -0.58 10.63 -17.03
N GLY A 65 -1.12 10.45 -18.22
CA GLY A 65 -2.23 11.23 -18.75
C GLY A 65 -3.60 10.62 -18.44
N ALA A 66 -4.65 11.15 -19.05
CA ALA A 66 -5.98 10.54 -18.97
C ALA A 66 -5.97 9.15 -19.62
N GLY A 67 -6.52 8.16 -18.94
CA GLY A 67 -6.50 6.76 -19.37
C GLY A 67 -6.74 5.79 -18.22
N ASP A 68 -6.78 4.50 -18.54
CA ASP A 68 -6.90 3.40 -17.57
C ASP A 68 -5.55 2.67 -17.45
N TYR A 69 -5.05 2.55 -16.24
CA TYR A 69 -3.75 1.95 -15.94
C TYR A 69 -3.89 0.85 -14.88
N VAL A 70 -3.08 -0.19 -14.98
CA VAL A 70 -2.93 -1.18 -13.92
C VAL A 70 -1.57 -0.96 -13.29
N LEU A 71 -1.57 -0.48 -12.05
CA LEU A 71 -0.36 -0.03 -11.37
C LEU A 71 -0.12 -0.86 -10.12
N GLY A 72 1.14 -1.22 -9.90
CA GLY A 72 1.56 -1.95 -8.71
C GLY A 72 1.44 -1.06 -7.47
N VAL A 73 0.89 -1.61 -6.39
CA VAL A 73 0.80 -0.92 -5.11
C VAL A 73 2.14 -1.01 -4.40
N LYS A 74 2.69 0.12 -4.05
CA LYS A 74 3.87 0.23 -3.18
C LYS A 74 3.40 0.41 -1.75
N VAL A 75 4.08 -0.23 -0.81
CA VAL A 75 3.78 -0.09 0.62
C VAL A 75 5.03 0.42 1.32
N ASP A 76 4.89 1.57 1.96
CA ASP A 76 5.87 2.09 2.89
C ASP A 76 5.51 1.54 4.29
N ALA A 77 6.44 0.80 4.88
CA ALA A 77 6.31 0.20 6.21
C ALA A 77 7.54 0.52 7.07
N SER A 78 7.39 0.41 8.39
CA SER A 78 8.51 0.58 9.33
C SER A 78 9.66 -0.39 9.03
N PRO A 79 10.94 0.02 9.18
CA PRO A 79 12.09 -0.87 8.99
C PRO A 79 12.13 -2.07 9.95
N ASP A 80 11.36 -2.02 11.05
CA ASP A 80 11.27 -3.12 12.02
C ASP A 80 10.46 -4.32 11.51
N VAL A 81 9.76 -4.18 10.38
CA VAL A 81 8.89 -5.21 9.80
C VAL A 81 9.08 -5.29 8.28
N GLY A 82 8.96 -6.49 7.73
CA GLY A 82 8.92 -6.69 6.28
C GLY A 82 7.49 -6.75 5.77
N VAL A 83 7.26 -6.29 4.54
CA VAL A 83 6.02 -6.60 3.81
C VAL A 83 6.17 -7.99 3.20
N ALA A 84 5.34 -8.93 3.63
CA ALA A 84 5.33 -10.29 3.11
C ALA A 84 4.49 -10.42 1.84
N ARG A 85 3.33 -9.76 1.81
CA ARG A 85 2.40 -9.80 0.67
C ARG A 85 1.49 -8.59 0.65
N ILE A 86 1.07 -8.19 -0.55
CA ILE A 86 0.05 -7.17 -0.80
C ILE A 86 -1.03 -7.81 -1.67
N ASN A 87 -2.30 -7.62 -1.30
CA ASN A 87 -3.43 -8.21 -2.01
C ASN A 87 -4.59 -7.21 -2.17
N PRO A 88 -4.98 -6.85 -3.41
CA PRO A 88 -4.29 -7.16 -4.65
C PRO A 88 -2.94 -6.43 -4.75
N ALA A 89 -1.96 -7.05 -5.40
CA ALA A 89 -0.63 -6.45 -5.61
C ALA A 89 -0.64 -5.28 -6.62
N ALA A 90 -1.69 -5.18 -7.43
CA ALA A 90 -1.91 -4.09 -8.37
C ALA A 90 -3.38 -3.66 -8.35
N VAL A 91 -3.61 -2.37 -8.56
CA VAL A 91 -4.94 -1.78 -8.63
C VAL A 91 -5.14 -1.13 -10.00
N ARG A 92 -6.39 -1.07 -10.46
CA ARG A 92 -6.74 -0.32 -11.66
C ARG A 92 -6.91 1.14 -11.26
N VAL A 93 -6.16 2.04 -11.90
CA VAL A 93 -6.29 3.47 -11.73
C VAL A 93 -6.83 4.08 -13.01
N ARG A 94 -7.98 4.75 -12.90
CA ARG A 94 -8.56 5.52 -13.97
C ARG A 94 -8.25 6.99 -13.77
N ILE A 95 -7.60 7.61 -14.75
CA ILE A 95 -7.23 9.02 -14.77
C ILE A 95 -8.12 9.73 -15.79
N SER A 96 -8.66 10.88 -15.42
CA SER A 96 -9.56 11.71 -16.23
C SER A 96 -9.21 13.18 -16.10
N ALA A 97 -9.55 13.99 -17.09
CA ALA A 97 -9.39 15.44 -16.97
C ALA A 97 -10.33 15.98 -15.89
N LEU A 98 -9.79 16.77 -14.97
CA LEU A 98 -10.57 17.50 -13.98
C LEU A 98 -11.19 18.70 -14.70
N ASN A 99 -12.38 18.51 -15.27
CA ASN A 99 -13.16 19.61 -15.83
C ASN A 99 -13.59 20.52 -14.67
N SER A 100 -12.82 21.58 -14.43
CA SER A 100 -13.25 22.68 -13.59
C SER A 100 -14.37 23.39 -14.35
N LYS A 101 -15.59 23.32 -13.80
CA LYS A 101 -16.74 24.09 -14.27
C LYS A 101 -16.50 25.59 -14.11
#